data_AF-A0A8D9GZ28-F1
#
_entry.id   AF-A0A8D9GZ28-F1
#
_cell.length_a   1.000
_cell.length_b   1.000
_cell.length_c   1.000
_cell.angle_alpha   90.00
_cell.angle_beta   90.00
_cell.angle_gamma   90.00
#
_symmetry.space_group_name_H-M   'P 1'
#
loop_
_entity.id
_entity.type
_entity.pdbx_description
1 polymer ?
#
loop_
_entity_poly.entity_id
_entity_poly.type
_entity_poly.pdbx_seq_one_letter_code
_entity_poly.pdbx_strand_id
1 'polypeptide(L)'
;HVLERGKPDERRRIIEKLTGKVVQMSQNMYASNVVEKCMEHTDSTERELLIEEIMGKSEEDNHLLAMVKDQYANYVVQKVLEISKGRFWCRE
;
A
#
# COMPACT_ATOMS: atom_id res chain seq x y z
N HIS A 1 -3.89 16.94 -1.45
CA HIS A 1 -2.41 16.74 -1.45
C HIS A 1 -1.91 16.17 -2.78
N VAL A 2 -0.58 16.08 -3.01
CA VAL A 2 0.04 15.64 -4.29
C VAL A 2 -0.49 14.27 -4.77
N LEU A 3 -0.78 13.34 -3.86
CA LEU A 3 -1.34 12.03 -4.21
C LEU A 3 -2.79 12.10 -4.76
N GLU A 4 -3.58 13.07 -4.31
CA GLU A 4 -4.99 13.20 -4.71
C GLU A 4 -5.16 14.06 -5.98
N ARG A 5 -4.36 15.13 -6.10
CA ARG A 5 -4.52 16.18 -7.13
C ARG A 5 -3.27 16.46 -7.95
N GLY A 6 -2.13 15.87 -7.61
CA GLY A 6 -0.88 16.03 -8.34
C GLY A 6 -0.88 15.26 -9.67
N LYS A 7 0.08 15.58 -10.54
CA LYS A 7 0.21 14.95 -11.86
C LYS A 7 0.62 13.48 -11.71
N PRO A 8 0.28 12.61 -12.67
CA PRO A 8 0.68 11.20 -12.65
C PRO A 8 2.18 10.99 -12.39
N ASP A 9 3.05 11.79 -13.02
CA ASP A 9 4.51 11.70 -12.82
C ASP A 9 4.96 12.02 -11.39
N GLU A 10 4.27 12.96 -10.72
CA GLU A 10 4.58 13.31 -9.33
C GLU A 10 4.15 12.18 -8.38
N ARG A 11 3.02 11.54 -8.66
CA ARG A 11 2.54 10.37 -7.90
C ARG A 11 3.49 9.19 -8.08
N ARG A 12 3.91 8.91 -9.32
CA ARG A 12 4.88 7.86 -9.64
C ARG A 12 6.18 8.04 -8.87
N ARG A 13 6.73 9.25 -8.82
CA ARG A 13 7.95 9.55 -8.02
C ARG A 13 7.78 9.27 -6.53
N ILE A 14 6.57 9.43 -5.99
CA ILE A 14 6.29 9.09 -4.58
C ILE A 14 6.28 7.57 -4.42
N ILE A 15 5.63 6.87 -5.34
CA ILE A 15 5.52 5.41 -5.33
C ILE A 15 6.91 4.78 -5.46
N GLU A 16 7.73 5.23 -6.42
CA GLU A 16 9.12 4.79 -6.59
C GLU A 16 9.96 4.93 -5.31
N LYS A 17 9.69 5.95 -4.49
CA LYS A 17 10.38 6.14 -3.20
C LYS A 17 9.85 5.24 -2.09
N LEU A 18 8.60 4.79 -2.19
CA LEU A 18 7.96 3.89 -1.23
C LEU A 18 8.26 2.43 -1.54
N THR A 19 8.43 2.07 -2.80
CA THR A 19 8.79 0.71 -3.23
C THR A 19 10.07 0.25 -2.52
N GLY A 20 10.02 -0.96 -1.95
CA GLY A 20 11.07 -1.56 -1.12
C GLY A 20 11.09 -1.08 0.33
N LYS A 21 10.17 -0.20 0.73
CA LYS A 21 10.05 0.34 2.10
C LYS A 21 8.62 0.37 2.62
N VAL A 22 7.66 -0.26 1.92
CA VAL A 22 6.23 -0.17 2.20
C VAL A 22 5.95 -0.62 3.63
N VAL A 23 6.42 -1.81 4.00
CA VAL A 23 6.22 -2.39 5.34
C VAL A 23 6.76 -1.46 6.44
N GLN A 24 7.98 -0.93 6.26
CA GLN A 24 8.60 -0.02 7.22
C GLN A 24 7.84 1.32 7.33
N MET A 25 7.42 1.89 6.19
CA MET A 25 6.68 3.15 6.17
C MET A 25 5.27 3.02 6.74
N SER A 26 4.62 1.87 6.57
CA SER A 26 3.32 1.59 7.16
C SER A 26 3.33 1.55 8.69
N GLN A 27 4.47 1.23 9.31
CA GLN A 27 4.63 1.20 10.78
C GLN A 27 4.96 2.58 11.38
N ASN A 28 5.05 3.63 10.56
CA ASN A 28 5.32 4.98 11.03
C ASN A 28 4.01 5.77 11.22
N MET A 29 3.89 6.47 12.36
CA MET A 29 2.72 7.27 12.74
C MET A 29 2.20 8.22 11.64
N TYR A 30 3.09 8.80 10.83
CA TYR A 30 2.71 9.75 9.79
C TYR A 30 2.79 9.16 8.39
N ALA A 31 3.81 8.35 8.12
CA ALA A 31 4.01 7.78 6.79
C ALA A 31 2.96 6.71 6.44
N SER A 32 2.33 6.06 7.44
CA SER A 32 1.20 5.14 7.20
C SER A 32 0.09 5.79 6.38
N ASN A 33 -0.30 7.01 6.73
CA ASN A 33 -1.33 7.78 6.01
C ASN A 33 -0.94 8.05 4.56
N VAL A 34 0.36 8.27 4.30
CA VAL A 34 0.88 8.46 2.94
C VAL A 34 0.77 7.16 2.15
N VAL A 35 1.10 6.02 2.76
CA VAL A 35 0.97 4.71 2.14
C VAL A 35 -0.49 4.39 1.82
N GLU A 36 -1.42 4.64 2.74
CA GLU A 36 -2.86 4.46 2.49
C GLU A 36 -3.33 5.28 1.29
N LYS A 37 -2.95 6.57 1.24
CA LYS A 37 -3.28 7.44 0.11
C LYS A 37 -2.62 7.01 -1.20
N CYS A 38 -1.42 6.44 -1.14
CA CYS A 38 -0.78 5.87 -2.33
C CYS A 38 -1.59 4.68 -2.86
N MET A 39 -2.03 3.77 -1.99
CA MET A 39 -2.84 2.62 -2.38
C MET A 39 -4.15 3.02 -3.07
N GLU A 40 -4.77 4.13 -2.63
CA GLU A 40 -6.00 4.69 -3.22
C GLU A 40 -5.80 5.30 -4.62
N HIS A 41 -4.61 5.85 -4.92
CA HIS A 41 -4.39 6.71 -6.09
C HIS A 41 -3.33 6.21 -7.09
N THR A 42 -2.70 5.09 -6.80
CA THR A 42 -1.78 4.39 -7.70
C THR A 42 -2.52 3.57 -8.75
N ASP A 43 -1.88 3.37 -9.91
CA ASP A 43 -2.43 2.51 -10.97
C ASP A 43 -2.40 1.02 -10.56
N SER A 44 -3.06 0.16 -11.34
CA SER A 44 -3.20 -1.26 -10.99
C SER A 44 -1.87 -2.00 -10.89
N THR A 45 -0.91 -1.66 -11.74
CA THR A 45 0.39 -2.35 -11.82
C THR A 45 1.28 -1.94 -10.67
N GLU A 46 1.39 -0.64 -10.41
CA GLU A 46 2.09 -0.11 -9.25
C GLU A 46 1.47 -0.62 -7.94
N ARG A 47 0.13 -0.72 -7.86
CA ARG A 47 -0.57 -1.30 -6.71
C ARG A 47 -0.17 -2.75 -6.45
N GLU A 48 -0.12 -3.57 -7.50
CA GLU A 48 0.27 -4.98 -7.39
C GLU A 48 1.66 -5.12 -6.80
N LEU A 49 2.63 -4.32 -7.26
CA LEU A 49 3.98 -4.31 -6.70
C LEU A 49 4.00 -3.99 -5.19
N LEU A 50 3.22 -2.98 -4.76
CA LEU A 50 3.15 -2.62 -3.34
C LEU A 50 2.47 -3.71 -2.50
N ILE A 51 1.47 -4.40 -3.05
CA ILE A 51 0.80 -5.53 -2.38
C ILE A 51 1.73 -6.72 -2.28
N GLU A 52 2.46 -7.06 -3.35
CA GLU A 52 3.45 -8.15 -3.33
C GLU A 52 4.51 -7.92 -2.25
N GLU A 53 4.95 -6.68 -2.05
CA GLU A 53 5.90 -6.33 -0.99
C GLU A 53 5.33 -6.57 0.42
N ILE A 54 4.05 -6.25 0.63
CA ILE A 54 3.33 -6.48 1.91
C ILE A 54 3.16 -7.98 2.16
N MET A 55 2.86 -8.75 1.11
CA MET A 55 2.72 -10.21 1.21
C MET A 55 4.05 -10.90 1.53
N GLY A 56 5.17 -10.27 1.18
CA GLY A 56 6.49 -10.87 1.33
C GLY A 56 6.83 -11.80 0.16
N LYS A 57 8.12 -12.16 0.04
CA LYS A 57 8.63 -13.03 -1.04
C LYS A 57 8.63 -14.51 -0.65
N SER A 58 8.54 -14.81 0.65
CA SER A 58 8.52 -16.16 1.21
C SER A 58 7.44 -16.24 2.28
N GLU A 59 6.92 -17.45 2.52
CA GLU A 59 6.02 -17.71 3.67
C GLU A 59 6.69 -17.44 5.02
N GLU A 60 8.03 -17.37 5.06
CA GLU A 60 8.82 -16.98 6.23
C GLU A 60 8.75 -15.47 6.51
N ASP A 61 8.37 -14.65 5.51
CA ASP A 61 8.22 -13.21 5.66
C ASP A 61 6.92 -12.92 6.43
N ASN A 62 7.04 -12.76 7.74
CA ASN A 62 5.94 -12.42 8.63
C ASN A 62 5.46 -10.95 8.49
N HIS A 63 5.66 -10.31 7.33
CA HIS A 63 5.33 -8.91 7.08
C HIS A 63 3.85 -8.62 7.33
N LEU A 64 2.96 -9.39 6.72
CA LEU A 64 1.53 -9.21 6.90
C LEU A 64 1.11 -9.38 8.37
N LEU A 65 1.65 -10.40 9.05
CA LEU A 65 1.36 -10.66 10.46
C LEU A 65 1.89 -9.54 11.37
N ALA A 66 3.08 -9.02 11.10
CA ALA A 66 3.66 -7.89 11.81
C ALA A 66 2.84 -6.61 11.60
N MET A 67 2.40 -6.35 10.36
CA MET A 67 1.58 -5.18 10.04
C MET A 67 0.19 -5.23 10.68
N VAL A 68 -0.46 -6.39 10.71
CA VAL A 68 -1.78 -6.56 11.36
C VAL A 68 -1.71 -6.30 12.87
N LYS A 69 -0.58 -6.61 13.51
CA LYS A 69 -0.37 -6.39 14.95
C LYS A 69 0.13 -4.98 15.29
N ASP A 70 0.59 -4.22 14.30
CA ASP A 70 1.13 -2.88 14.51
C ASP A 70 0.03 -1.83 14.65
N GLN A 71 0.25 -0.82 15.49
CA GLN A 71 -0.73 0.23 15.81
C GLN A 71 -1.07 1.17 14.65
N TYR A 72 -0.24 1.24 13.60
CA TYR A 72 -0.45 2.08 12.42
C TYR A 72 -0.61 1.25 11.13
N ALA A 73 0.22 0.21 10.96
CA ALA A 73 0.22 -0.56 9.71
C ALA A 73 -1.05 -1.40 9.53
N ASN A 74 -1.80 -1.68 10.59
CA ASN A 74 -3.07 -2.40 10.51
C ASN A 74 -4.10 -1.67 9.62
N TYR A 75 -4.08 -0.33 9.60
CA TYR A 75 -4.95 0.48 8.74
C TYR A 75 -4.59 0.33 7.26
N VAL A 76 -3.29 0.25 6.94
CA VAL A 76 -2.80 -0.04 5.59
C VAL A 76 -3.27 -1.41 5.11
N VAL A 77 -3.20 -2.44 5.97
CA VAL A 77 -3.67 -3.79 5.62
C VAL A 77 -5.18 -3.79 5.33
N GLN A 78 -5.98 -3.11 6.17
CA GLN A 78 -7.41 -2.96 5.93
C GLN A 78 -7.69 -2.27 4.59
N LYS A 79 -6.96 -1.18 4.28
CA LYS A 79 -7.08 -0.45 3.01
C LYS A 79 -6.77 -1.33 1.80
N VAL A 80 -5.72 -2.14 1.88
CA VAL A 80 -5.35 -3.10 0.82
C VAL A 80 -6.47 -4.12 0.58
N LEU A 81 -7.10 -4.62 1.66
CA LEU A 81 -8.23 -5.55 1.57
C LEU A 81 -9.48 -4.88 0.98
N GLU A 82 -9.80 -3.65 1.37
CA GLU A 82 -10.92 -2.87 0.81
C GLU A 82 -10.78 -2.69 -0.70
N ILE A 83 -9.61 -2.25 -1.15
CA ILE A 83 -9.34 -2.00 -2.57
C ILE A 83 -9.30 -3.30 -3.36
N SER A 84 -8.83 -4.40 -2.75
CA SER A 84 -8.83 -5.72 -3.39
C SER A 84 -10.22 -6.32 -3.54
N LYS A 85 -11.12 -6.10 -2.57
CA LYS A 85 -12.53 -6.51 -2.67
C LYS A 85 -13.27 -5.83 -3.82
N GLY A 86 -12.92 -4.58 -4.14
CA GLY A 86 -13.48 -3.86 -5.30
C GLY A 86 -13.26 -4.57 -6.64
N ARG A 87 -12.24 -5.43 -6.77
CA ARG A 87 -11.99 -6.24 -7.98
C ARG A 87 -12.96 -7.42 -8.15
N PHE A 88 -13.60 -7.90 -7.09
CA PHE A 88 -14.54 -9.01 -7.19
C PHE A 88 -15.92 -8.60 -7.74
N TRP A 89 -16.31 -7.33 -7.60
CA TRP A 89 -17.63 -6.82 -8.04
C TRP A 89 -17.66 -6.23 -9.45
N CYS A 90 -16.53 -6.17 -10.17
CA CYS A 90 -16.45 -5.68 -11.56
C CYS A 90 -16.17 -6.80 -12.57
N ARG A 91 -16.33 -8.06 -12.17
CA ARG A 91 -16.34 -9.23 -13.07
C ARG A 91 -17.68 -9.95 -12.99
N GLU A 92 -18.78 -9.24 -13.26
CA GLU A 92 -20.04 -9.82 -13.72
C GLU A 92 -20.65 -8.91 -14.79
#